data_AF-T2PJA4-F1
#
_entry.id   AF-T2PJA4-F1
#
_cell.length_a   1.000
_cell.length_b   1.000
_cell.length_c   1.000
_cell.angle_alpha   90.00
_cell.angle_beta   90.00
_cell.angle_gamma   90.00
#
_symmetry.space_group_name_H-M   'P 1'
#
loop_
_entity.id
_entity.type
_entity.pdbx_description
1 polymer ?
#
loop_
_entity_poly.entity_id
_entity_poly.type
_entity_poly.pdbx_seq_one_letter_code
_entity_poly.pdbx_strand_id
1 'polypeptide(L)'
;MSGNNTKDQHYGNNDVKSDVKSNDKSDVQSDVKNDVQNSAYKGPNHPENTRTGSIGVARTQDGHTQNGDPTQELLRALGTTISPDLLVEALTHRSFSHEHPGTKNYERLEFLGDAVLELVSTETLFSAHPDMTEGQLAKLRAKAVSEWALSAVARDKLHVGPYILLGHGEMEHGGAQKDSILCDIVEALIGATFVEHG
;
A
#
# COMPACT_ATOMS: atom_id res chain seq x y z
N MET A 1 -60.08 -37.44 -17.66
CA MET A 1 -61.24 -36.70 -18.20
C MET A 1 -61.51 -35.51 -17.29
N SER A 2 -61.56 -34.31 -17.87
CA SER A 2 -62.11 -33.03 -17.38
C SER A 2 -61.71 -32.50 -15.99
N GLY A 3 -61.36 -31.23 -15.81
CA GLY A 3 -61.42 -30.09 -16.72
C GLY A 3 -60.95 -28.81 -16.02
N ASN A 4 -60.47 -27.87 -16.83
CA ASN A 4 -60.19 -26.49 -16.47
C ASN A 4 -61.48 -25.67 -16.38
N ASN A 5 -61.49 -24.65 -15.51
CA ASN A 5 -62.27 -23.40 -15.68
C ASN A 5 -61.67 -22.33 -14.75
N THR A 6 -60.80 -21.44 -15.23
CA THR A 6 -60.98 -20.14 -15.91
C THR A 6 -61.71 -19.01 -15.16
N LYS A 7 -61.09 -17.83 -15.32
CA LYS A 7 -61.57 -16.43 -15.22
C LYS A 7 -61.49 -15.77 -13.85
N ASP A 8 -61.25 -14.47 -13.72
CA ASP A 8 -60.63 -13.39 -14.51
C ASP A 8 -60.74 -12.16 -13.56
N GLN A 9 -59.98 -11.11 -13.85
CA GLN A 9 -60.29 -9.67 -13.67
C GLN A 9 -59.38 -8.86 -12.74
N HIS A 10 -58.97 -7.75 -13.34
CA HIS A 10 -58.17 -6.59 -12.94
C HIS A 10 -58.45 -5.92 -11.59
N TYR A 11 -57.45 -5.24 -11.00
CA TYR A 11 -57.26 -3.76 -11.07
C TYR A 11 -56.05 -3.32 -10.24
N GLY A 12 -55.34 -2.27 -10.69
CA GLY A 12 -54.66 -1.31 -9.79
C GLY A 12 -53.14 -1.16 -9.95
N ASN A 13 -52.73 -0.20 -10.80
CA ASN A 13 -51.45 0.49 -10.65
C ASN A 13 -51.37 1.16 -9.27
N ASN A 14 -50.22 1.07 -8.61
CA ASN A 14 -49.76 2.07 -7.65
C ASN A 14 -48.24 2.17 -7.72
N ASP A 15 -47.79 3.28 -8.29
CA ASP A 15 -46.45 3.83 -8.14
C ASP A 15 -46.10 3.98 -6.65
N VAL A 16 -45.03 3.33 -6.21
CA VAL A 16 -44.27 3.76 -5.03
C VAL A 16 -42.82 3.86 -5.44
N LYS A 17 -42.42 5.06 -5.85
CA LYS A 17 -41.05 5.53 -5.74
C LYS A 17 -40.72 5.56 -4.25
N SER A 18 -39.67 4.85 -3.83
CA SER A 18 -39.00 5.11 -2.56
C SER A 18 -37.52 5.34 -2.84
N ASP A 19 -37.11 6.55 -2.50
CA ASP A 19 -35.81 7.15 -2.73
C ASP A 19 -34.66 6.31 -2.17
N VAL A 20 -33.79 5.84 -3.06
CA VAL A 20 -32.43 5.44 -2.70
C VAL A 20 -31.65 6.73 -2.49
N LYS A 21 -31.53 7.17 -1.24
CA LYS A 21 -30.58 8.21 -0.86
C LYS A 21 -29.17 7.68 -1.15
N SER A 22 -28.53 8.29 -2.14
CA SER A 22 -27.09 8.26 -2.37
C SER A 22 -26.38 8.80 -1.14
N ASN A 23 -25.71 7.92 -0.38
CA ASN A 23 -24.66 8.37 0.54
C ASN A 23 -23.36 8.50 -0.26
N ASP A 24 -22.86 9.73 -0.23
CA ASP A 24 -21.68 10.21 -0.94
C ASP A 24 -20.44 9.37 -0.58
N LYS A 25 -19.78 8.80 -1.60
CA LYS A 25 -18.51 8.07 -1.45
C LYS A 25 -17.31 9.04 -1.38
N SER A 26 -17.53 10.35 -1.50
CA SER A 26 -16.48 11.37 -1.50
C SER A 26 -15.84 11.60 -0.13
N ASP A 27 -16.60 11.43 0.95
CA ASP A 27 -16.20 11.92 2.28
C ASP A 27 -15.22 10.96 2.99
N VAL A 28 -15.29 9.66 2.70
CA VAL A 28 -14.36 8.66 3.27
C VAL A 28 -12.97 8.77 2.62
N GLN A 29 -12.90 9.23 1.37
CA GLN A 29 -11.65 9.31 0.61
C GLN A 29 -10.80 10.54 0.97
N SER A 30 -11.41 11.59 1.53
CA SER A 30 -10.69 12.74 2.08
C SER A 30 -10.05 12.46 3.44
N ASP A 31 -10.65 11.60 4.26
CA ASP A 31 -10.14 11.28 5.59
C ASP A 31 -8.91 10.36 5.51
N VAL A 32 -8.90 9.38 4.60
CA VAL A 32 -7.75 8.48 4.36
C VAL A 32 -6.52 9.23 3.83
N LYS A 33 -6.71 10.26 2.98
CA LYS A 33 -5.62 11.10 2.48
C LYS A 33 -4.94 11.92 3.58
N ASN A 34 -5.73 12.34 4.57
CA ASN A 34 -5.20 13.05 5.74
C ASN A 34 -4.51 12.08 6.71
N ASP A 35 -4.97 10.84 6.87
CA ASP A 35 -4.33 9.88 7.79
C ASP A 35 -2.96 9.43 7.32
N VAL A 36 -2.74 9.27 6.00
CA VAL A 36 -1.39 9.04 5.44
C VAL A 36 -0.48 10.26 5.65
N GLN A 37 -1.03 11.48 5.60
CA GLN A 37 -0.28 12.72 5.87
C GLN A 37 -0.08 13.01 7.38
N ASN A 38 -0.93 12.49 8.26
CA ASN A 38 -1.00 12.89 9.68
C ASN A 38 -0.61 11.76 10.66
N SER A 39 -0.54 10.50 10.21
CA SER A 39 -0.03 9.37 11.00
C SER A 39 1.50 9.30 11.02
N ALA A 40 2.19 10.10 10.21
CA ALA A 40 3.64 10.17 10.19
C ALA A 40 4.15 11.15 11.26
N TYR A 41 5.06 10.66 12.12
CA TYR A 41 5.90 11.38 13.10
C TYR A 41 5.32 11.76 14.47
N LYS A 42 5.58 10.89 15.46
CA LYS A 42 5.98 11.28 16.82
C LYS A 42 7.33 10.64 17.18
N GLY A 43 8.42 11.34 16.90
CA GLY A 43 9.78 10.93 17.26
C GLY A 43 10.09 11.04 18.78
N PRO A 44 11.25 10.52 19.24
CA PRO A 44 11.56 10.38 20.66
C PRO A 44 11.97 11.71 21.33
N ASN A 45 11.47 11.94 22.54
CA ASN A 45 11.78 13.09 23.41
C ASN A 45 13.20 13.00 24.01
N HIS A 46 13.99 14.09 23.95
CA HIS A 46 14.95 14.51 25.01
C HIS A 46 15.69 15.85 24.71
N PRO A 47 16.32 16.52 25.70
CA PRO A 47 15.76 17.44 26.70
C PRO A 47 16.05 18.94 26.43
N GLU A 48 15.42 19.77 27.27
CA GLU A 48 15.47 21.24 27.36
C GLU A 48 16.86 21.88 27.27
N ASN A 49 16.94 23.05 26.61
CA ASN A 49 17.94 24.06 26.91
C ASN A 49 17.31 25.46 27.01
N THR A 50 17.53 26.07 28.16
CA THR A 50 17.11 27.39 28.60
C THR A 50 17.89 28.49 27.86
N ARG A 51 17.23 29.58 27.45
CA ARG A 51 17.67 30.99 27.64
C ARG A 51 16.73 32.01 26.98
N THR A 52 16.07 32.78 27.85
CA THR A 52 15.88 34.24 27.84
C THR A 52 15.72 34.97 26.51
N GLY A 53 14.53 35.57 26.33
CA GLY A 53 14.13 36.26 25.12
C GLY A 53 14.54 37.74 24.99
N SER A 54 14.26 38.25 23.80
CA SER A 54 14.01 39.66 23.52
C SER A 54 12.96 39.75 22.39
N ILE A 55 12.12 40.77 22.50
CA ILE A 55 10.82 40.98 21.87
C ILE A 55 10.97 41.67 20.51
N GLY A 56 10.14 41.32 19.50
CA GLY A 56 9.77 42.25 18.42
C GLY A 56 9.56 41.70 17.01
N VAL A 57 8.41 41.05 16.76
CA VAL A 57 7.51 41.12 15.56
C VAL A 57 8.18 41.38 14.18
N ALA A 58 8.50 40.37 13.35
CA ALA A 58 7.66 39.62 12.40
C ALA A 58 7.18 40.42 11.15
N ARG A 59 7.27 40.00 9.87
CA ARG A 59 7.77 38.84 9.07
C ARG A 59 7.69 39.32 7.58
N THR A 60 8.73 39.34 6.72
CA THR A 60 9.36 38.25 5.91
C THR A 60 8.32 37.46 5.08
N GLN A 61 8.13 37.68 3.77
CA GLN A 61 8.96 37.20 2.64
C GLN A 61 9.64 35.83 2.86
N ASP A 62 9.41 34.95 1.88
CA ASP A 62 10.09 33.70 1.57
C ASP A 62 9.59 32.42 2.27
N GLY A 63 8.78 31.67 1.52
CA GLY A 63 8.22 30.37 1.89
C GLY A 63 9.31 29.30 2.03
N HIS A 64 9.34 28.67 3.20
CA HIS A 64 10.20 27.56 3.57
C HIS A 64 10.02 26.31 2.68
N THR A 65 11.08 25.88 2.03
CA THR A 65 11.35 24.46 1.77
C THR A 65 12.20 23.91 2.92
N GLN A 66 11.64 23.17 3.89
CA GLN A 66 12.41 22.30 4.81
C GLN A 66 11.51 21.25 5.52
N ASN A 67 11.23 20.15 4.83
CA ASN A 67 11.25 18.75 5.30
C ASN A 67 10.91 17.90 4.07
N GLY A 68 11.78 16.96 3.67
CA GLY A 68 11.53 16.12 2.50
C GLY A 68 10.22 15.36 2.67
N ASP A 69 9.36 15.38 1.65
CA ASP A 69 8.16 14.53 1.63
C ASP A 69 8.60 13.06 1.82
N PRO A 70 8.26 12.40 2.95
CA PRO A 70 8.72 11.04 3.25
C PRO A 70 8.38 10.06 2.12
N THR A 71 7.24 10.25 1.46
CA THR A 71 6.84 9.42 0.32
C THR A 71 7.83 9.57 -0.85
N GLN A 72 8.41 10.75 -1.05
CA GLN A 72 9.44 10.96 -2.07
C GLN A 72 10.75 10.28 -1.72
N GLU A 73 11.07 10.06 -0.44
CA GLU A 73 12.26 9.30 -0.05
C GLU A 73 12.11 7.83 -0.46
N LEU A 74 10.94 7.23 -0.18
CA LEU A 74 10.62 5.88 -0.61
C LEU A 74 10.65 5.75 -2.14
N LEU A 75 10.01 6.65 -2.87
CA LEU A 75 10.00 6.63 -4.35
C LEU A 75 11.42 6.80 -4.92
N ARG A 76 12.27 7.65 -4.33
CA ARG A 76 13.68 7.75 -4.71
C ARG A 76 14.45 6.46 -4.45
N ALA A 77 14.22 5.81 -3.32
CA ALA A 77 14.86 4.53 -2.98
C ALA A 77 14.41 3.41 -3.93
N LEU A 78 13.12 3.41 -4.32
CA LEU A 78 12.57 2.50 -5.31
C LEU A 78 13.13 2.77 -6.73
N GLY A 79 13.55 4.00 -7.00
CA GLY A 79 14.15 4.41 -8.28
C GLY A 79 13.12 4.70 -9.38
N THR A 80 11.84 4.83 -9.02
CA THR A 80 10.73 5.11 -9.95
C THR A 80 9.63 5.93 -9.28
N THR A 81 8.61 6.32 -10.05
CA THR A 81 7.41 6.97 -9.54
C THR A 81 6.23 6.02 -9.60
N ILE A 82 5.31 6.09 -8.65
CA ILE A 82 4.05 5.34 -8.66
C ILE A 82 2.93 6.32 -8.30
N SER A 83 1.77 6.18 -8.94
CA SER A 83 0.59 6.97 -8.61
C SER A 83 0.22 6.83 -7.12
N PRO A 84 -0.16 7.93 -6.42
CA PRO A 84 -0.37 7.90 -4.97
C PRO A 84 -1.33 6.81 -4.47
N ASP A 85 -2.45 6.61 -5.15
CA ASP A 85 -3.45 5.60 -4.76
C ASP A 85 -2.90 4.17 -4.88
N LEU A 86 -2.06 3.91 -5.88
CA LEU A 86 -1.44 2.61 -6.11
C LEU A 86 -0.31 2.34 -5.11
N LEU A 87 0.44 3.38 -4.74
CA LEU A 87 1.44 3.29 -3.68
C LEU A 87 0.80 3.01 -2.31
N VAL A 88 -0.33 3.65 -2.00
CA VAL A 88 -1.10 3.37 -0.77
C VAL A 88 -1.61 1.93 -0.78
N GLU A 89 -2.17 1.44 -1.89
CA GLU A 89 -2.60 0.04 -2.03
C GLU A 89 -1.43 -0.93 -1.75
N ALA A 90 -0.25 -0.67 -2.35
CA ALA A 90 0.95 -1.49 -2.17
C ALA A 90 1.50 -1.47 -0.73
N LEU A 91 1.21 -0.44 0.06
CA LEU A 91 1.68 -0.28 1.45
C LEU A 91 0.63 -0.67 2.49
N THR A 92 -0.56 -1.12 2.07
CA THR A 92 -1.67 -1.42 2.98
C THR A 92 -1.75 -2.92 3.28
N HIS A 93 -1.47 -3.30 4.52
CA HIS A 93 -1.66 -4.67 4.98
C HIS A 93 -3.14 -4.98 5.18
N ARG A 94 -3.51 -6.26 5.01
CA ARG A 94 -4.89 -6.71 5.19
C ARG A 94 -5.48 -6.34 6.56
N SER A 95 -4.70 -6.32 7.64
CA SER A 95 -5.22 -5.92 8.96
C SER A 95 -5.75 -4.48 8.98
N PHE A 96 -5.11 -3.57 8.25
CA PHE A 96 -5.60 -2.19 8.11
C PHE A 96 -6.90 -2.16 7.32
N SER A 97 -6.98 -2.86 6.17
CA SER A 97 -8.19 -2.91 5.35
C SER A 97 -9.40 -3.55 6.06
N HIS A 98 -9.17 -4.48 7.00
CA HIS A 98 -10.25 -5.06 7.82
C HIS A 98 -10.86 -4.03 8.78
N GLU A 99 -10.05 -3.12 9.30
CA GLU A 99 -10.48 -2.04 10.18
C GLU A 99 -11.06 -0.85 9.39
N HIS A 100 -10.74 -0.74 8.10
CA HIS A 100 -11.15 0.36 7.21
C HIS A 100 -11.86 -0.15 5.94
N PRO A 101 -13.16 -0.50 6.03
CA PRO A 101 -13.90 -1.09 4.92
C PRO A 101 -13.85 -0.25 3.64
N GLY A 102 -13.57 -0.91 2.50
CA GLY A 102 -13.44 -0.26 1.20
C GLY A 102 -12.01 0.14 0.84
N THR A 103 -11.08 0.08 1.79
CA THR A 103 -9.64 0.22 1.52
C THR A 103 -9.11 -1.07 0.89
N LYS A 104 -8.35 -0.93 -0.19
CA LYS A 104 -7.66 -2.07 -0.80
C LYS A 104 -6.36 -2.37 -0.06
N ASN A 105 -5.91 -3.60 -0.13
CA ASN A 105 -4.64 -4.05 0.44
C ASN A 105 -3.71 -4.56 -0.67
N TYR A 106 -2.48 -4.88 -0.30
CA TYR A 106 -1.44 -5.24 -1.23
C TYR A 106 -1.58 -6.63 -1.87
N GLU A 107 -2.47 -7.51 -1.39
CA GLU A 107 -2.45 -8.96 -1.72
C GLU A 107 -2.52 -9.25 -3.22
N ARG A 108 -3.23 -8.41 -4.00
CA ARG A 108 -3.30 -8.55 -5.45
C ARG A 108 -2.04 -8.05 -6.17
N LEU A 109 -1.40 -7.02 -5.63
CA LEU A 109 -0.16 -6.47 -6.15
C LEU A 109 1.02 -7.40 -5.82
N GLU A 110 1.05 -7.95 -4.61
CA GLU A 110 1.97 -9.01 -4.19
C GLU A 110 1.92 -10.19 -5.18
N PHE A 111 0.73 -10.74 -5.42
CA PHE A 111 0.54 -11.84 -6.38
C PHE A 111 1.10 -11.53 -7.78
N LEU A 112 0.88 -10.31 -8.30
CA LEU A 112 1.43 -9.89 -9.58
C LEU A 112 2.95 -9.69 -9.52
N GLY A 113 3.42 -9.07 -8.44
CA GLY A 113 4.81 -8.71 -8.21
C GLY A 113 5.71 -9.92 -8.05
N ASP A 114 5.24 -10.98 -7.39
CA ASP A 114 5.94 -12.27 -7.30
C ASP A 114 6.20 -12.84 -8.71
N ALA A 115 5.17 -12.94 -9.56
CA ALA A 115 5.33 -13.43 -10.93
C ALA A 115 6.30 -12.56 -11.77
N VAL A 116 6.26 -11.23 -11.60
CA VAL A 116 7.21 -10.31 -12.26
C VAL A 116 8.63 -10.53 -11.75
N LEU A 117 8.80 -10.63 -10.43
CA LEU A 117 10.09 -10.88 -9.80
C LEU A 117 10.68 -12.23 -10.21
N GLU A 118 9.87 -13.28 -10.29
CA GLU A 118 10.26 -14.59 -10.78
C GLU A 118 10.80 -14.51 -12.22
N LEU A 119 10.08 -13.83 -13.11
CA LEU A 119 10.47 -13.66 -14.51
C LEU A 119 11.81 -12.91 -14.62
N VAL A 120 11.90 -11.72 -14.03
CA VAL A 120 13.10 -10.86 -14.11
C VAL A 120 14.30 -11.54 -13.48
N SER A 121 14.13 -12.21 -12.33
CA SER A 121 15.21 -12.95 -11.68
C SER A 121 15.67 -14.14 -12.53
N THR A 122 14.73 -14.84 -13.17
CA THR A 122 15.05 -15.96 -14.06
C THR A 122 15.84 -15.50 -15.29
N GLU A 123 15.37 -14.45 -15.96
CA GLU A 123 16.05 -13.88 -17.14
C GLU A 123 17.45 -13.37 -16.79
N THR A 124 17.58 -12.67 -15.66
CA THR A 124 18.86 -12.15 -15.16
C THR A 124 19.85 -13.29 -14.92
N LEU A 125 19.43 -14.35 -14.21
CA LEU A 125 20.30 -15.49 -13.91
C LEU A 125 20.65 -16.29 -15.16
N PHE A 126 19.68 -16.52 -16.06
CA PHE A 126 19.90 -17.20 -17.33
C PHE A 126 20.97 -16.48 -18.17
N SER A 127 20.88 -15.16 -18.27
CA SER A 127 21.80 -14.35 -19.06
C SER A 127 23.17 -14.20 -18.40
N ALA A 128 23.22 -14.04 -17.07
CA ALA A 128 24.47 -13.83 -16.34
C ALA A 128 25.29 -15.12 -16.13
N HIS A 129 24.66 -16.29 -16.20
CA HIS A 129 25.30 -17.58 -15.88
C HIS A 129 25.03 -18.66 -16.94
N PRO A 130 25.49 -18.47 -18.19
CA PRO A 130 25.19 -19.38 -19.31
C PRO A 130 25.72 -20.82 -19.13
N ASP A 131 26.73 -21.01 -18.28
CA ASP A 131 27.33 -22.32 -18.02
C ASP A 131 26.69 -23.09 -16.85
N MET A 132 25.71 -22.49 -16.16
CA MET A 132 25.01 -23.14 -15.05
C MET A 132 23.86 -24.01 -15.52
N THR A 133 23.70 -25.16 -14.87
CA THR A 133 22.54 -26.03 -15.08
C THR A 133 21.25 -25.42 -14.53
N GLU A 134 20.11 -25.88 -15.04
CA GLU A 134 18.78 -25.47 -14.54
C GLU A 134 18.67 -25.57 -13.01
N GLY A 135 19.10 -26.69 -12.42
CA GLY A 135 19.03 -26.88 -10.96
C GLY A 135 19.89 -25.88 -10.17
N GLN A 136 21.04 -25.46 -10.72
CA GLN A 136 21.87 -24.43 -10.11
C GLN A 136 21.21 -23.06 -10.21
N LEU A 137 20.66 -22.71 -11.36
CA LEU A 137 19.91 -21.46 -11.58
C LEU A 137 18.69 -21.39 -10.66
N ALA A 138 17.91 -22.46 -10.56
CA ALA A 138 16.75 -22.55 -9.68
C ALA A 138 17.13 -22.34 -8.21
N LYS A 139 18.25 -22.92 -7.76
CA LYS A 139 18.77 -22.71 -6.39
C LYS A 139 19.21 -21.27 -6.14
N LEU A 140 19.84 -20.63 -7.12
CA LEU A 140 20.20 -19.22 -7.01
C LEU A 140 18.97 -18.33 -6.98
N ARG A 141 17.98 -18.58 -7.85
CA ARG A 141 16.71 -17.85 -7.87
C ARG A 141 16.01 -17.96 -6.53
N ALA A 142 15.82 -19.18 -6.02
CA ALA A 142 15.18 -19.41 -4.72
C ALA A 142 15.86 -18.66 -3.56
N LYS A 143 17.18 -18.48 -3.63
CA LYS A 143 17.90 -17.66 -2.64
C LYS A 143 17.65 -16.16 -2.84
N ALA A 144 17.68 -15.69 -4.09
CA ALA A 144 17.54 -14.27 -4.44
C ALA A 144 16.14 -13.72 -4.13
N VAL A 145 15.09 -14.52 -4.33
CA VAL A 145 13.69 -14.14 -4.08
C VAL A 145 13.15 -14.68 -2.75
N SER A 146 14.03 -15.09 -1.83
CA SER A 146 13.59 -15.61 -0.53
C SER A 146 13.05 -14.52 0.37
N GLU A 147 12.15 -14.88 1.30
CA GLU A 147 11.62 -13.99 2.34
C GLU A 147 12.74 -13.25 3.09
N TRP A 148 13.83 -13.95 3.40
CA TRP A 148 15.01 -13.34 4.04
C TRP A 148 15.66 -12.25 3.16
N ALA A 149 15.82 -12.52 1.86
CA ALA A 149 16.44 -11.57 0.94
C ALA A 149 15.55 -10.35 0.72
N LEU A 150 14.25 -10.56 0.50
CA LEU A 150 13.31 -9.48 0.23
C LEU A 150 13.04 -8.62 1.46
N SER A 151 12.86 -9.23 2.63
CA SER A 151 12.72 -8.48 3.88
C SER A 151 13.98 -7.70 4.25
N ALA A 152 15.18 -8.15 3.85
CA ALA A 152 16.41 -7.38 3.98
C ALA A 152 16.41 -6.15 3.04
N VAL A 153 15.97 -6.30 1.78
CA VAL A 153 15.80 -5.17 0.85
C VAL A 153 14.82 -4.14 1.41
N ALA A 154 13.68 -4.61 1.94
CA ALA A 154 12.66 -3.79 2.56
C ALA A 154 13.21 -2.92 3.69
N ARG A 155 14.07 -3.49 4.56
CA ARG A 155 14.66 -2.81 5.71
C ARG A 155 15.84 -1.92 5.35
N ASP A 156 16.75 -2.40 4.53
CA ASP A 156 18.08 -1.82 4.37
C ASP A 156 18.20 -0.89 3.16
N LYS A 157 17.33 -1.07 2.16
CA LYS A 157 17.38 -0.30 0.91
C LYS A 157 16.20 0.64 0.77
N LEU A 158 15.00 0.14 1.05
CA LEU A 158 13.77 0.90 0.89
C LEU A 158 13.32 1.57 2.19
N HIS A 159 13.74 1.05 3.35
CA HIS A 159 13.32 1.51 4.66
C HIS A 159 11.79 1.60 4.78
N VAL A 160 11.04 0.58 4.30
CA VAL A 160 9.57 0.66 4.12
C VAL A 160 8.78 0.68 5.43
N GLY A 161 9.34 0.18 6.54
CA GLY A 161 8.62 -0.04 7.80
C GLY A 161 7.74 1.13 8.27
N PRO A 162 8.23 2.39 8.29
CA PRO A 162 7.45 3.56 8.67
C PRO A 162 6.28 3.92 7.76
N TYR A 163 6.21 3.33 6.55
CA TYR A 163 5.19 3.61 5.54
C TYR A 163 4.07 2.56 5.49
N ILE A 164 4.23 1.43 6.19
CA ILE A 164 3.27 0.32 6.14
C ILE A 164 2.03 0.66 6.96
N LEU A 165 0.86 0.59 6.33
CA LEU A 165 -0.42 0.76 7.00
C LEU A 165 -0.86 -0.57 7.61
N LEU A 166 -0.94 -0.60 8.94
CA LEU A 166 -1.29 -1.76 9.75
C LEU A 166 -2.51 -1.44 10.63
N GLY A 167 -3.42 -2.41 10.76
CA GLY A 167 -4.46 -2.37 11.77
C GLY A 167 -3.85 -2.39 13.19
N HIS A 168 -4.59 -1.88 14.16
CA HIS A 168 -4.11 -1.64 15.53
C HIS A 168 -3.46 -2.88 16.14
N GLY A 169 -4.13 -4.02 16.07
CA GLY A 169 -3.60 -5.27 16.62
C GLY A 169 -2.29 -5.71 15.96
N GLU A 170 -2.17 -5.60 14.64
CA GLU A 170 -0.95 -6.01 13.93
C GLU A 170 0.23 -5.08 14.24
N MET A 171 -0.05 -3.78 14.40
CA MET A 171 0.94 -2.79 14.80
C MET A 171 1.49 -3.07 16.21
N GLU A 172 0.64 -3.40 17.18
CA GLU A 172 1.06 -3.74 18.55
C GLU A 172 1.98 -4.98 18.60
N HIS A 173 1.79 -5.91 17.67
CA HIS A 173 2.62 -7.11 17.53
C HIS A 173 3.86 -6.89 16.64
N GLY A 174 4.20 -5.63 16.34
CA GLY A 174 5.40 -5.27 15.58
C GLY A 174 5.33 -5.66 14.10
N GLY A 175 4.14 -5.64 13.50
CA GLY A 175 3.91 -6.04 12.11
C GLY A 175 4.88 -5.38 11.10
N ALA A 176 5.23 -4.12 11.30
CA ALA A 176 6.16 -3.37 10.44
C ALA A 176 7.60 -3.93 10.42
N GLN A 177 7.90 -4.90 11.30
CA GLN A 177 9.19 -5.57 11.40
C GLN A 177 9.14 -7.07 11.07
N LYS A 178 7.96 -7.62 10.75
CA LYS A 178 7.84 -9.04 10.40
C LYS A 178 8.41 -9.30 9.01
N ASP A 179 9.25 -10.33 8.88
CA ASP A 179 9.88 -10.72 7.62
C ASP A 179 8.83 -10.97 6.53
N SER A 180 7.76 -11.71 6.86
CA SER A 180 6.67 -11.99 5.92
C SER A 180 6.02 -10.72 5.36
N ILE A 181 5.61 -9.77 6.23
CA ILE A 181 4.98 -8.51 5.76
C ILE A 181 5.96 -7.70 4.91
N LEU A 182 7.22 -7.62 5.33
CA LEU A 182 8.23 -6.87 4.58
C LEU A 182 8.54 -7.50 3.22
N CYS A 183 8.50 -8.82 3.11
CA CYS A 183 8.61 -9.56 1.86
C CYS A 183 7.45 -9.21 0.93
N ASP A 184 6.21 -9.38 1.40
CA ASP A 184 5.01 -9.12 0.61
C ASP A 184 4.96 -7.66 0.12
N ILE A 185 5.41 -6.70 0.94
CA ILE A 185 5.46 -5.28 0.56
C ILE A 185 6.45 -5.05 -0.59
N VAL A 186 7.61 -5.73 -0.60
CA VAL A 186 8.57 -5.59 -1.71
C VAL A 186 7.95 -6.13 -3.00
N GLU A 187 7.31 -7.30 -2.94
CA GLU A 187 6.61 -7.87 -4.09
C GLU A 187 5.48 -6.94 -4.55
N ALA A 188 4.68 -6.41 -3.64
CA ALA A 188 3.62 -5.47 -3.96
C ALA A 188 4.13 -4.16 -4.60
N LEU A 189 5.27 -3.62 -4.15
CA LEU A 189 5.90 -2.45 -4.77
C LEU A 189 6.41 -2.78 -6.19
N ILE A 190 6.91 -3.98 -6.42
CA ILE A 190 7.25 -4.48 -7.77
C ILE A 190 5.99 -4.58 -8.64
N GLY A 191 4.92 -5.18 -8.11
CA GLY A 191 3.63 -5.29 -8.79
C GLY A 191 3.03 -3.93 -9.13
N ALA A 192 3.09 -2.97 -8.20
CA ALA A 192 2.67 -1.59 -8.42
C ALA A 192 3.51 -0.88 -9.50
N THR A 193 4.83 -1.08 -9.47
CA THR A 193 5.73 -0.55 -10.50
C THR A 193 5.38 -1.10 -11.88
N PHE A 194 5.11 -2.39 -11.98
CA PHE A 194 4.71 -3.04 -13.23
C PHE A 194 3.35 -2.52 -13.73
N VAL A 195 2.38 -2.31 -12.85
CA VAL A 195 1.08 -1.72 -13.22
C VAL A 195 1.23 -0.29 -13.76
N GLU A 196 2.14 0.51 -13.18
CA GLU A 196 2.36 1.88 -13.59
C GLU A 196 3.11 1.99 -14.93
N HIS A 197 4.14 1.15 -15.16
CA HIS A 197 5.10 1.36 -16.25
C HIS A 197 5.18 0.25 -17.30
N GLY A 198 4.79 -0.98 -16.97
CA GLY A 198 5.03 -2.17 -17.81
C GLY A 198 6.43 -2.71 -17.66
#